data_AF-A0A5E4A3G9-F1
#
_entry.id   AF-A0A5E4A3G9-F1
#
_cell.length_a   1.000
_cell.length_b   1.000
_cell.length_c   1.000
_cell.angle_alpha   90.00
_cell.angle_beta   90.00
_cell.angle_gamma   90.00
#
_symmetry.space_group_name_H-M   'P 1'
#
loop_
_entity.id
_entity.type
_entity.pdbx_description
1 polymer ?
#
loop_
_entity_poly.entity_id
_entity_poly.type
_entity_poly.pdbx_seq_one_letter_code
_entity_poly.pdbx_strand_id
1 'polypeptide(L)'
;MSAQSDSEFLVQRARELVPQDLWAAKAWLITARSLYPADFNIQYEMYTIERNAERTATAGRLLYEMFVSFPDQPVVWREISIITSALRNDSQDKQTQFLRSLFETLPGRVQCEMLLKVTEQCFNTLERSEMLLLLLRRFPETVVQHGFGLGEVLLEAETIEEQESPVNCFRKLFVCDVLPLIINNHDVRLPANLLYKYLNKAAEFYINYVTRSTQIENQHQGAQDTSDLMSPSKRSSQKYVIEGLTEKSSQIVDPWERLFKILNVVGMRCEWQMDKGRRSYSDILHRMKDLCRYMNNFDNEAHAKYKNQVVYSTMLVFFKNAFQYVNSIQPSLFQETVE
;
A
#
# COMPACT_ATOMS: atom_id res chain seq x y z
N MET A 1 15.62 -53.03 -2.88
CA MET A 1 15.68 -51.89 -1.96
C MET A 1 15.44 -50.65 -2.81
N SER A 2 14.37 -49.92 -2.56
CA SER A 2 13.98 -48.79 -3.41
C SER A 2 14.78 -47.56 -3.00
N ALA A 3 15.28 -46.78 -3.95
CA ALA A 3 16.04 -45.55 -3.69
C ALA A 3 15.33 -44.58 -2.72
N GLN A 4 14.00 -44.65 -2.66
CA GLN A 4 13.14 -43.85 -1.79
C GLN A 4 13.19 -44.29 -0.31
N SER A 5 13.37 -45.59 -0.01
CA SER A 5 13.56 -46.04 1.38
C SER A 5 14.92 -45.61 1.92
N ASP A 6 15.91 -45.50 1.04
CA ASP A 6 17.27 -45.14 1.41
C ASP A 6 17.40 -43.63 1.67
N SER A 7 16.71 -42.78 0.89
CA SER A 7 16.70 -41.32 1.13
C SER A 7 15.95 -40.96 2.43
N GLU A 8 14.82 -41.62 2.71
CA GLU A 8 14.07 -41.45 3.96
C GLU A 8 14.91 -41.85 5.19
N PHE A 9 15.68 -42.93 5.10
CA PHE A 9 16.58 -43.35 6.17
C PHE A 9 17.65 -42.29 6.48
N LEU A 10 18.26 -41.69 5.45
CA LEU A 10 19.28 -40.66 5.64
C LEU A 10 18.72 -39.40 6.29
N VAL A 11 17.50 -38.97 5.89
CA VAL A 11 16.81 -37.83 6.51
C VAL A 11 16.46 -38.13 7.96
N GLN A 12 15.93 -39.32 8.26
CA GLN A 12 15.61 -39.72 9.61
C GLN A 12 16.86 -39.75 10.51
N ARG A 13 17.98 -40.26 9.99
CA ARG A 13 19.24 -40.30 10.73
C ARG A 13 19.78 -38.90 11.02
N ALA A 14 19.66 -37.97 10.08
CA ALA A 14 20.04 -36.58 10.31
C ALA A 14 19.19 -35.93 11.40
N ARG A 15 17.86 -36.15 11.41
CA ARG A 15 16.94 -35.61 12.43
C ARG A 15 17.28 -36.04 13.85
N GLU A 16 17.62 -37.32 14.05
CA GLU A 16 18.03 -37.85 15.36
C GLU A 16 19.28 -37.15 15.92
N LEU A 17 20.17 -36.70 15.03
CA LEU A 17 21.43 -36.06 15.38
C LEU A 17 21.29 -34.55 15.62
N VAL A 18 20.25 -33.87 15.11
CA VAL A 18 20.04 -32.42 15.30
C VAL A 18 20.22 -31.95 16.76
N PRO A 19 19.61 -32.61 17.79
CA PRO A 19 19.77 -32.18 19.18
C PRO A 19 21.15 -32.53 19.79
N GLN A 20 21.90 -33.48 19.22
CA GLN A 20 23.14 -33.99 19.78
C GLN A 20 24.38 -33.38 19.11
N ASP A 21 24.40 -33.38 17.78
CA ASP A 21 25.47 -32.89 16.94
C ASP A 21 24.92 -32.35 15.61
N LEU A 22 24.74 -31.03 15.57
CA LEU A 22 24.26 -30.30 14.40
C LEU A 22 25.19 -30.45 13.18
N TRP A 23 26.50 -30.62 13.38
CA TRP A 23 27.45 -30.74 12.28
C TRP A 23 27.41 -32.13 11.66
N ALA A 24 27.27 -33.18 12.49
CA ALA A 24 27.03 -34.53 12.01
C ALA A 24 25.71 -34.61 11.22
N ALA A 25 24.63 -34.03 11.73
CA ALA A 25 23.34 -33.96 11.01
C ALA A 25 23.49 -33.30 9.63
N LYS A 26 24.24 -32.20 9.53
CA LYS A 26 24.51 -31.52 8.25
C LYS A 26 25.36 -32.36 7.31
N ALA A 27 26.37 -33.05 7.81
CA ALA A 27 27.20 -33.94 7.00
C ALA A 27 26.33 -35.05 6.36
N TRP A 28 25.44 -35.68 7.13
CA TRP A 28 24.47 -36.65 6.62
C TRP A 28 23.60 -36.09 5.49
N LEU A 29 23.06 -34.88 5.66
CA LEU A 29 22.21 -34.26 4.64
C LEU A 29 22.98 -33.82 3.39
N ILE A 30 24.22 -33.38 3.53
CA ILE A 30 25.09 -33.07 2.37
C ILE A 30 25.37 -34.35 1.58
N THR A 31 25.68 -35.46 2.26
CA THR A 31 25.85 -36.77 1.62
C THR A 31 24.55 -37.22 0.94
N ALA A 32 23.41 -37.12 1.63
CA ALA A 32 22.11 -37.49 1.09
C ALA A 32 21.76 -36.66 -0.16
N ARG A 33 21.97 -35.34 -0.13
CA ARG A 33 21.75 -34.45 -1.28
C ARG A 33 22.67 -34.78 -2.46
N SER A 34 23.89 -35.25 -2.20
CA SER A 34 24.81 -35.65 -3.26
C SER A 34 24.36 -36.94 -3.95
N LEU A 35 23.73 -37.86 -3.20
CA LEU A 35 23.22 -39.12 -3.71
C LEU A 35 21.83 -38.96 -4.38
N TYR A 36 20.99 -38.07 -3.83
CA TYR A 36 19.60 -37.85 -4.24
C TYR A 36 19.29 -36.35 -4.43
N PRO A 37 19.86 -35.69 -5.45
CA PRO A 37 19.77 -34.23 -5.61
C PRO A 37 18.35 -33.72 -5.89
N ALA A 38 17.48 -34.56 -6.46
CA ALA A 38 16.10 -34.23 -6.78
C ALA A 38 15.09 -34.59 -5.67
N ASP A 39 15.55 -35.04 -4.51
CA ASP A 39 14.68 -35.39 -3.39
C ASP A 39 14.31 -34.13 -2.59
N PHE A 40 13.01 -33.81 -2.57
CA PHE A 40 12.48 -32.66 -1.85
C PHE A 40 12.66 -32.76 -0.33
N ASN A 41 12.49 -33.96 0.26
CA ASN A 41 12.54 -34.12 1.71
C ASN A 41 13.93 -33.80 2.26
N ILE A 42 14.98 -34.18 1.53
CA ILE A 42 16.37 -33.83 1.89
C ILE A 42 16.56 -32.31 1.86
N GLN A 43 16.13 -31.63 0.79
CA GLN A 43 16.29 -30.18 0.68
C GLN A 43 15.47 -29.42 1.73
N TYR A 44 14.25 -29.86 1.98
CA TYR A 44 13.37 -29.27 2.99
C TYR A 44 13.91 -29.47 4.41
N GLU A 45 14.51 -30.62 4.72
CA GLU A 45 15.16 -30.84 6.01
C GLU A 45 16.39 -29.93 6.19
N MET A 46 17.23 -29.81 5.16
CA MET A 46 18.35 -28.85 5.16
C MET A 46 17.86 -27.42 5.41
N TYR A 47 16.80 -27.00 4.73
CA TYR A 47 16.20 -25.67 4.93
C TYR A 47 15.70 -25.49 6.36
N THR A 48 14.97 -26.47 6.90
CA THR A 48 14.39 -26.41 8.25
C THR A 48 15.48 -26.25 9.32
N ILE A 49 16.58 -26.99 9.19
CA ILE A 49 17.72 -26.87 10.11
C ILE A 49 18.37 -25.48 10.04
N GLU A 50 18.63 -24.94 8.84
CA GLU A 50 19.23 -23.62 8.68
C GLU A 50 18.29 -22.49 9.13
N ARG A 51 17.00 -22.64 8.86
CA ARG A 51 15.95 -21.70 9.28
C ARG A 51 15.83 -21.65 10.81
N ASN A 52 15.76 -22.81 11.47
CA ASN A 52 15.66 -22.89 12.93
C ASN A 52 16.94 -22.42 13.63
N ALA A 53 18.08 -22.48 12.93
CA ALA A 53 19.34 -21.89 13.39
C ALA A 53 19.47 -20.38 13.07
N GLU A 54 18.42 -19.75 12.52
CA GLU A 54 18.35 -18.34 12.12
C GLU A 54 19.46 -17.91 11.14
N ARG A 55 19.93 -18.84 10.29
CA ARG A 55 20.99 -18.58 9.30
C ARG A 55 20.39 -18.11 7.98
N THR A 56 20.18 -16.81 7.86
CA THR A 56 19.47 -16.16 6.73
C THR A 56 20.06 -16.49 5.36
N ALA A 57 21.39 -16.40 5.19
CA ALA A 57 22.03 -16.60 3.90
C ALA A 57 21.91 -18.04 3.37
N THR A 58 22.12 -19.04 4.23
CA THR A 58 22.03 -20.46 3.86
C THR A 58 20.59 -20.90 3.70
N ALA A 59 19.70 -20.50 4.62
CA ALA A 59 18.28 -20.76 4.52
C ALA A 59 17.68 -20.12 3.26
N GLY A 60 18.10 -18.90 2.90
CA GLY A 60 17.64 -18.19 1.71
C GLY A 60 18.04 -18.86 0.42
N ARG A 61 19.29 -19.34 0.33
CA ARG A 61 19.73 -20.16 -0.82
C ARG A 61 18.92 -21.45 -0.96
N LEU A 62 18.65 -22.14 0.14
CA LEU A 62 17.85 -23.37 0.12
C LEU A 62 16.39 -23.10 -0.24
N LEU A 63 15.82 -21.99 0.25
CA LEU A 63 14.48 -21.54 -0.13
C LEU A 63 14.40 -21.23 -1.63
N TYR A 64 15.42 -20.56 -2.18
CA TYR A 64 15.52 -20.30 -3.62
C TYR A 64 15.53 -21.60 -4.43
N GLU A 65 16.39 -22.55 -4.05
CA GLU A 65 16.47 -23.86 -4.72
C GLU A 65 15.13 -24.59 -4.66
N MET A 66 14.48 -24.63 -3.49
CA MET A 66 13.17 -25.24 -3.35
C MET A 66 12.09 -24.57 -4.21
N PHE A 67 12.07 -23.23 -4.26
CA PHE A 67 11.11 -22.48 -5.06
C PHE A 67 11.25 -22.75 -6.57
N VAL A 68 12.48 -22.87 -7.06
CA VAL A 68 12.75 -23.12 -8.49
C VAL A 68 12.53 -24.58 -8.85
N SER A 69 13.02 -25.50 -8.03
CA SER A 69 13.04 -26.94 -8.34
C SER A 69 11.77 -27.68 -7.95
N PHE A 70 10.98 -27.15 -7.00
CA PHE A 70 9.81 -27.83 -6.44
C PHE A 70 8.60 -26.89 -6.29
N PRO A 71 8.14 -26.21 -7.37
CA PRO A 71 7.05 -25.25 -7.30
C PRO A 71 5.70 -25.87 -6.92
N ASP A 72 5.50 -27.17 -7.12
CA ASP A 72 4.23 -27.85 -6.82
C ASP A 72 4.11 -28.29 -5.35
N GLN A 73 5.17 -28.12 -4.55
CA GLN A 73 5.18 -28.56 -3.17
C GLN A 73 4.42 -27.57 -2.26
N PRO A 74 3.32 -27.99 -1.61
CA PRO A 74 2.47 -27.09 -0.82
C PRO A 74 3.19 -26.51 0.40
N VAL A 75 4.20 -27.22 0.90
CA VAL A 75 5.02 -26.78 2.04
C VAL A 75 5.86 -25.56 1.67
N VAL A 76 6.36 -25.49 0.43
CA VAL A 76 7.12 -24.31 -0.06
C VAL A 76 6.20 -23.09 -0.09
N TRP A 77 4.98 -23.24 -0.58
CA TRP A 77 4.00 -22.14 -0.59
C TRP A 77 3.61 -21.69 0.81
N ARG A 78 3.48 -22.62 1.77
CA ARG A 78 3.24 -22.26 3.17
C ARG A 78 4.35 -21.38 3.74
N GLU A 79 5.62 -21.72 3.46
CA GLU A 79 6.76 -20.90 3.88
C GLU A 79 6.74 -19.53 3.22
N ILE A 80 6.45 -19.47 1.91
CA ILE A 80 6.32 -18.22 1.18
C ILE A 80 5.21 -17.35 1.77
N SER A 81 4.04 -17.92 2.09
CA SER A 81 2.94 -17.20 2.73
C SER A 81 3.33 -16.62 4.10
N ILE A 82 4.11 -17.35 4.90
CA ILE A 82 4.64 -16.85 6.17
C ILE A 82 5.57 -15.66 5.95
N ILE A 83 6.48 -15.77 4.97
CA ILE A 83 7.42 -14.71 4.62
C ILE A 83 6.69 -13.46 4.10
N THR A 84 5.72 -13.62 3.19
CA THR A 84 4.97 -12.49 2.64
C THR A 84 4.06 -11.82 3.66
N SER A 85 3.50 -12.60 4.60
CA SER A 85 2.79 -12.06 5.76
C SER A 85 3.71 -11.18 6.62
N ALA A 86 4.95 -11.62 6.87
CA ALA A 86 5.96 -10.83 7.59
C ALA A 86 6.41 -9.57 6.82
N LEU A 87 6.41 -9.60 5.49
CA LEU A 87 6.68 -8.41 4.66
C LEU A 87 5.56 -7.36 4.78
N ARG A 88 4.30 -7.79 4.95
CA ARG A 88 3.14 -6.89 5.09
C ARG A 88 2.92 -6.36 6.50
N ASN A 89 3.32 -7.12 7.51
CA ASN A 89 3.16 -6.74 8.91
C ASN A 89 4.26 -5.76 9.33
N ASP A 90 3.94 -4.67 10.02
CA ASP A 90 4.91 -3.68 10.52
C ASP A 90 5.64 -4.08 11.83
N SER A 91 5.40 -5.29 12.34
CA SER A 91 6.00 -5.79 13.56
C SER A 91 7.53 -5.76 13.52
N GLN A 92 8.13 -5.44 14.67
CA GLN A 92 9.58 -5.40 14.89
C GLN A 92 10.07 -6.57 15.73
N ASP A 93 9.26 -7.62 15.87
CA ASP A 93 9.67 -8.84 16.55
C ASP A 93 10.79 -9.55 15.76
N LYS A 94 11.61 -10.32 16.49
CA LYS A 94 12.79 -10.99 15.93
C LYS A 94 12.43 -11.92 14.77
N GLN A 95 11.29 -12.60 14.84
CA GLN A 95 10.88 -13.56 13.81
C GLN A 95 10.47 -12.84 12.52
N THR A 96 9.69 -11.75 12.61
CA THR A 96 9.35 -10.92 11.46
C THR A 96 10.60 -10.32 10.81
N GLN A 97 11.57 -9.85 11.60
CA GLN A 97 12.85 -9.35 11.07
C GLN A 97 13.67 -10.44 10.39
N PHE A 98 13.73 -11.64 10.97
CA PHE A 98 14.37 -12.80 10.36
C PHE A 98 13.74 -13.14 9.00
N LEU A 99 12.41 -13.26 8.93
CA LEU A 99 11.69 -13.61 7.68
C LEU A 99 11.89 -12.55 6.60
N ARG A 100 11.88 -11.27 6.96
CA ARG A 100 12.21 -10.18 6.03
C ARG A 100 13.65 -10.32 5.52
N SER A 101 14.61 -10.51 6.43
CA SER A 101 16.01 -10.67 6.04
C SER A 101 16.26 -11.92 5.19
N LEU A 102 15.53 -13.01 5.43
CA LEU A 102 15.54 -14.21 4.62
C LEU A 102 15.11 -13.89 3.17
N PHE A 103 14.03 -13.14 3.02
CA PHE A 103 13.55 -12.69 1.70
C PHE A 103 14.57 -11.79 0.99
N GLU A 104 15.25 -10.88 1.71
CA GLU A 104 16.29 -10.01 1.15
C GLU A 104 17.47 -10.77 0.55
N THR A 105 17.75 -11.99 1.01
CA THR A 105 18.84 -12.81 0.45
C THR A 105 18.56 -13.36 -0.94
N LEU A 106 17.29 -13.40 -1.35
CA LEU A 106 16.88 -13.92 -2.65
C LEU A 106 17.26 -12.92 -3.76
N PRO A 107 17.61 -13.38 -4.97
CA PRO A 107 17.82 -12.49 -6.11
C PRO A 107 16.56 -11.65 -6.41
N GLY A 108 16.73 -10.37 -6.77
CA GLY A 108 15.59 -9.45 -6.99
C GLY A 108 14.55 -9.95 -7.99
N ARG A 109 14.98 -10.64 -9.06
CA ARG A 109 14.07 -11.28 -10.02
C ARG A 109 13.19 -12.36 -9.37
N VAL A 110 13.77 -13.16 -8.47
CA VAL A 110 13.08 -14.23 -7.74
C VAL A 110 12.12 -13.63 -6.71
N GLN A 111 12.54 -12.59 -6.00
CA GLN A 111 11.67 -11.85 -5.07
C GLN A 111 10.40 -11.34 -5.79
N CYS A 112 10.59 -10.73 -6.97
CA CYS A 112 9.49 -10.24 -7.80
C CYS A 112 8.58 -11.38 -8.27
N GLU A 113 9.15 -12.46 -8.84
CA GLU A 113 8.38 -13.64 -9.29
C GLU A 113 7.59 -14.29 -8.15
N MET A 114 8.20 -14.42 -6.97
CA MET A 114 7.56 -14.99 -5.79
C MET A 114 6.35 -14.15 -5.36
N LEU A 115 6.49 -12.83 -5.27
CA LEU A 115 5.38 -11.94 -4.92
C LEU A 115 4.25 -11.94 -5.97
N LEU A 116 4.58 -12.02 -7.26
CA LEU A 116 3.58 -12.16 -8.33
C LEU A 116 2.76 -13.44 -8.16
N LYS A 117 3.42 -14.59 -7.99
CA LYS A 117 2.71 -15.87 -7.82
C LYS A 117 1.85 -15.91 -6.55
N VAL A 118 2.31 -15.31 -5.45
CA VAL A 118 1.50 -15.20 -4.23
C VAL A 118 0.26 -14.34 -4.48
N THR A 119 0.41 -13.23 -5.19
CA THR A 119 -0.71 -12.35 -5.56
C THR A 119 -1.76 -13.09 -6.39
N GLU A 120 -1.33 -13.98 -7.29
CA GLU A 120 -2.23 -14.80 -8.11
C GLU A 120 -3.05 -15.80 -7.29
N GLN A 121 -2.53 -16.25 -6.14
CA GLN A 121 -3.16 -17.21 -5.25
C GLN A 121 -4.07 -16.57 -4.18
N CYS A 122 -4.07 -15.24 -4.04
CA CYS A 122 -4.96 -14.54 -3.12
C CYS A 122 -6.44 -14.72 -3.50
N PHE A 123 -7.27 -15.07 -2.52
CA PHE A 123 -8.69 -15.40 -2.75
C PHE A 123 -9.58 -14.16 -2.90
N ASN A 124 -9.36 -13.15 -2.06
CA ASN A 124 -10.19 -11.94 -2.05
C ASN A 124 -9.47 -10.76 -2.72
N THR A 125 -10.26 -9.84 -3.28
CA THR A 125 -9.77 -8.70 -4.05
C THR A 125 -8.90 -7.76 -3.23
N LEU A 126 -9.22 -7.56 -1.95
CA LEU A 126 -8.50 -6.66 -1.07
C LEU A 126 -7.09 -7.18 -0.76
N GLU A 127 -6.98 -8.44 -0.34
CA GLU A 127 -5.71 -9.11 -0.05
C GLU A 127 -4.82 -9.17 -1.30
N ARG A 128 -5.42 -9.51 -2.46
CA ARG A 128 -4.73 -9.48 -3.75
C ARG A 128 -4.19 -8.08 -4.05
N SER A 129 -4.99 -7.04 -3.80
CA SER A 129 -4.60 -5.65 -4.04
C SER A 129 -3.48 -5.19 -3.11
N GLU A 130 -3.50 -5.59 -1.84
CA GLU A 130 -2.44 -5.28 -0.87
C GLU A 130 -1.12 -6.00 -1.19
N MET A 131 -1.20 -7.27 -1.62
CA MET A 131 -0.04 -8.01 -2.11
C MET A 131 0.57 -7.38 -3.36
N LEU A 132 -0.26 -6.98 -4.32
CA LEU A 132 0.22 -6.31 -5.52
C LEU A 132 0.81 -4.93 -5.19
N LEU A 133 0.20 -4.18 -4.27
CA LEU A 133 0.74 -2.91 -3.79
C LEU A 133 2.12 -3.07 -3.13
N LEU A 134 2.34 -4.12 -2.35
CA LEU A 134 3.65 -4.45 -1.80
C LEU A 134 4.69 -4.65 -2.92
N LEU A 135 4.33 -5.40 -3.97
CA LEU A 135 5.18 -5.58 -5.14
C LEU A 135 5.50 -4.25 -5.83
N LEU A 136 4.50 -3.42 -6.10
CA LEU A 136 4.67 -2.13 -6.79
C LEU A 136 5.60 -1.17 -6.03
N ARG A 137 5.52 -1.16 -4.70
CA ARG A 137 6.38 -0.31 -3.83
C ARG A 137 7.83 -0.77 -3.85
N ARG A 138 8.04 -2.08 -3.97
CA ARG A 138 9.36 -2.71 -3.85
C ARG A 138 10.07 -2.82 -5.19
N PHE A 139 9.32 -2.95 -6.28
CA PHE A 139 9.80 -3.06 -7.65
C PHE A 139 9.13 -1.98 -8.52
N PRO A 140 9.57 -0.71 -8.45
CA PRO A 140 8.91 0.41 -9.13
C PRO A 140 8.77 0.25 -10.65
N GLU A 141 9.65 -0.53 -11.28
CA GLU A 141 9.59 -0.88 -12.71
C GLU A 141 8.30 -1.63 -13.08
N THR A 142 7.70 -2.34 -12.12
CA THR A 142 6.47 -3.10 -12.31
C THR A 142 5.22 -2.24 -12.33
N VAL A 143 5.31 -0.97 -11.88
CA VAL A 143 4.18 -0.02 -11.90
C VAL A 143 3.64 0.20 -13.30
N VAL A 144 4.50 0.17 -14.32
CA VAL A 144 4.09 0.30 -15.73
C VAL A 144 3.21 -0.86 -16.18
N GLN A 145 3.48 -2.06 -15.67
CA GLN A 145 2.78 -3.28 -16.07
C GLN A 145 1.51 -3.51 -15.24
N HIS A 146 1.56 -3.28 -13.93
CA HIS A 146 0.51 -3.69 -13.00
C HIS A 146 -0.22 -2.53 -12.31
N GLY A 147 0.36 -1.31 -12.29
CA GLY A 147 -0.19 -0.19 -11.54
C GLY A 147 -1.56 0.25 -12.03
N PHE A 148 -1.71 0.53 -13.33
CA PHE A 148 -3.00 0.93 -13.91
C PHE A 148 -4.08 -0.14 -13.72
N GLY A 149 -3.75 -1.42 -14.00
CA GLY A 149 -4.69 -2.53 -13.81
C GLY A 149 -5.17 -2.68 -12.37
N LEU A 150 -4.27 -2.53 -11.38
CA LEU A 150 -4.65 -2.52 -9.97
C LEU A 150 -5.62 -1.39 -9.63
N GLY A 151 -5.38 -0.19 -10.18
CA GLY A 151 -6.27 0.95 -9.98
C GLY A 151 -7.69 0.70 -10.49
N GLU A 152 -7.83 0.12 -11.68
CA GLU A 152 -9.13 -0.20 -12.24
C GLU A 152 -9.84 -1.31 -11.47
N VAL A 153 -9.11 -2.37 -11.07
CA VAL A 153 -9.68 -3.46 -10.22
C VAL A 153 -10.24 -2.93 -8.91
N LEU A 154 -9.57 -1.99 -8.25
CA LEU A 154 -10.06 -1.38 -7.01
C LEU A 154 -11.34 -0.55 -7.23
N LEU A 155 -11.39 0.24 -8.30
CA LEU A 155 -12.58 1.05 -8.63
C LEU A 155 -13.76 0.18 -9.09
N GLU A 156 -13.48 -0.93 -9.76
CA GLU A 156 -14.47 -1.94 -10.13
C GLU A 156 -15.01 -2.66 -8.90
N ALA A 157 -14.14 -3.09 -7.98
CA ALA A 157 -14.53 -3.72 -6.72
C ALA A 157 -15.43 -2.81 -5.87
N GLU A 158 -15.10 -1.51 -5.79
CA GLU A 158 -15.96 -0.51 -5.13
C GLU A 158 -17.38 -0.48 -5.72
N THR A 159 -17.51 -0.67 -7.03
CA THR A 159 -18.80 -0.67 -7.73
C THR A 159 -19.56 -1.97 -7.52
N ILE A 160 -18.87 -3.12 -7.57
CA ILE A 160 -19.46 -4.45 -7.39
C ILE A 160 -19.94 -4.66 -5.97
N GLU A 161 -19.19 -4.16 -4.97
CA GLU A 161 -19.56 -4.25 -3.56
C GLU A 161 -20.53 -3.13 -3.12
N GLU A 162 -21.07 -2.36 -4.06
CA GLU A 162 -22.12 -1.35 -3.85
C GLU A 162 -21.83 -0.39 -2.67
N GLN A 163 -20.57 0.06 -2.54
CA GLN A 163 -20.14 0.90 -1.43
C GLN A 163 -20.94 2.22 -1.40
N GLU A 164 -21.71 2.43 -0.33
CA GLU A 164 -22.61 3.59 -0.20
C GLU A 164 -21.86 4.93 -0.05
N SER A 165 -20.59 4.87 0.38
CA SER A 165 -19.79 6.07 0.59
C SER A 165 -18.45 6.01 -0.13
N PRO A 166 -17.96 7.15 -0.64
CA PRO A 166 -16.61 7.23 -1.20
C PRO A 166 -15.52 6.89 -0.19
N VAL A 167 -15.76 6.97 1.12
CA VAL A 167 -14.77 6.65 2.15
C VAL A 167 -14.85 5.16 2.51
N ASN A 168 -14.32 4.32 1.62
CA ASN A 168 -14.26 2.86 1.77
C ASN A 168 -12.83 2.33 1.56
N CYS A 169 -12.62 1.04 1.82
CA CYS A 169 -11.30 0.39 1.79
C CYS A 169 -10.66 0.42 0.38
N PHE A 170 -11.44 0.16 -0.67
CA PHE A 170 -10.96 0.14 -2.05
C PHE A 170 -10.55 1.52 -2.52
N ARG A 171 -11.42 2.53 -2.30
CA ARG A 171 -11.13 3.91 -2.67
C ARG A 171 -9.92 4.45 -1.92
N LYS A 172 -9.79 4.10 -0.64
CA LYS A 172 -8.63 4.49 0.15
C LYS A 172 -7.34 3.88 -0.39
N LEU A 173 -7.29 2.56 -0.65
CA LEU A 173 -6.12 1.92 -1.28
C LEU A 173 -5.80 2.56 -2.64
N PHE A 174 -6.83 2.80 -3.47
CA PHE A 174 -6.64 3.42 -4.76
C PHE A 174 -6.05 4.84 -4.63
N VAL A 175 -6.70 5.72 -3.88
CA VAL A 175 -6.36 7.15 -3.82
C VAL A 175 -5.09 7.41 -3.00
N CYS A 176 -4.89 6.69 -1.90
CA CYS A 176 -3.77 6.95 -0.98
C CYS A 176 -2.50 6.21 -1.37
N ASP A 177 -2.62 5.03 -1.98
CA ASP A 177 -1.50 4.12 -2.13
C ASP A 177 -1.16 3.82 -3.59
N VAL A 178 -2.15 3.54 -4.44
CA VAL A 178 -1.93 3.13 -5.84
C VAL A 178 -1.79 4.33 -6.78
N LEU A 179 -2.73 5.27 -6.72
CA LEU A 179 -2.76 6.44 -7.59
C LEU A 179 -1.46 7.25 -7.52
N PRO A 180 -0.86 7.52 -6.35
CA PRO A 180 0.44 8.20 -6.28
C PRO A 180 1.56 7.45 -6.98
N LEU A 181 1.57 6.11 -6.97
CA LEU A 181 2.58 5.32 -7.69
C LEU A 181 2.41 5.49 -9.21
N ILE A 182 1.16 5.46 -9.69
CA ILE A 182 0.83 5.60 -11.10
C ILE A 182 1.19 6.99 -11.64
N ILE A 183 0.69 8.05 -11.00
CA ILE A 183 0.80 9.42 -11.56
C ILE A 183 2.20 10.01 -11.46
N ASN A 184 3.02 9.55 -10.49
CA ASN A 184 4.41 9.96 -10.35
C ASN A 184 5.37 9.15 -11.24
N ASN A 185 4.92 8.06 -11.84
CA ASN A 185 5.72 7.29 -12.79
C ASN A 185 5.57 7.89 -14.20
N HIS A 186 6.67 8.42 -14.74
CA HIS A 186 6.69 9.07 -16.05
C HIS A 186 6.49 8.10 -17.23
N ASP A 187 6.83 6.82 -17.05
CA ASP A 187 6.70 5.79 -18.08
C ASP A 187 5.26 5.32 -18.23
N VAL A 188 4.44 5.43 -17.18
CA VAL A 188 3.00 5.22 -17.30
C VAL A 188 2.41 6.37 -18.10
N ARG A 189 1.76 6.10 -19.24
CA ARG A 189 1.06 7.11 -20.03
C ARG A 189 -0.44 7.01 -19.79
N LEU A 190 -1.00 8.02 -19.12
CA LEU A 190 -2.44 8.13 -18.90
C LEU A 190 -3.01 9.31 -19.71
N PRO A 191 -4.17 9.14 -20.35
CA PRO A 191 -4.85 10.24 -21.02
C PRO A 191 -5.42 11.24 -20.01
N ALA A 192 -5.53 12.52 -20.41
CA ALA A 192 -5.92 13.60 -19.52
C ALA A 192 -7.32 13.44 -18.90
N ASN A 193 -8.28 12.91 -19.66
CA ASN A 193 -9.63 12.60 -19.18
C ASN A 193 -9.62 11.65 -17.98
N LEU A 194 -8.75 10.64 -18.01
CA LEU A 194 -8.59 9.67 -16.93
C LEU A 194 -7.93 10.32 -15.70
N LEU A 195 -6.92 11.17 -15.92
CA LEU A 195 -6.30 11.93 -14.82
C LEU A 195 -7.31 12.84 -14.11
N TYR A 196 -8.23 13.47 -14.85
CA TYR A 196 -9.32 14.25 -14.26
C TYR A 196 -10.33 13.36 -13.51
N LYS A 197 -10.68 12.18 -14.05
CA LYS A 197 -11.52 11.18 -13.35
C LYS A 197 -10.89 10.78 -12.02
N TYR A 198 -9.59 10.48 -12.00
CA TYR A 198 -8.88 10.10 -10.79
C TYR A 198 -8.75 11.26 -9.79
N LEU A 199 -8.52 12.48 -10.26
CA LEU A 199 -8.53 13.68 -9.41
C LEU A 199 -9.89 13.90 -8.75
N ASN A 200 -11.00 13.72 -9.48
CA ASN A 200 -12.35 13.76 -8.91
C ASN A 200 -12.55 12.71 -7.82
N LYS A 201 -12.17 11.46 -8.10
CA LYS A 201 -12.29 10.35 -7.14
C LYS A 201 -11.46 10.60 -5.88
N ALA A 202 -10.27 11.20 -6.03
CA ALA A 202 -9.43 11.60 -4.91
C ALA A 202 -10.03 12.77 -4.12
N ALA A 203 -10.54 13.80 -4.80
CA ALA A 203 -11.18 14.95 -4.17
C ALA A 203 -12.40 14.52 -3.35
N GLU A 204 -13.29 13.74 -3.95
CA GLU A 204 -14.46 13.17 -3.30
C GLU A 204 -14.07 12.37 -2.05
N PHE A 205 -13.09 11.46 -2.17
CA PHE A 205 -12.59 10.68 -1.04
C PHE A 205 -12.06 11.55 0.10
N TYR A 206 -11.08 12.41 -0.18
CA TYR A 206 -10.40 13.19 0.86
C TYR A 206 -11.33 14.22 1.51
N ILE A 207 -12.22 14.86 0.75
CA ILE A 207 -13.20 15.81 1.29
C ILE A 207 -14.15 15.06 2.24
N ASN A 208 -14.73 13.94 1.82
CA ASN A 208 -15.61 13.16 2.69
C ASN A 208 -14.87 12.59 3.91
N TYR A 209 -13.60 12.21 3.77
CA TYR A 209 -12.79 11.72 4.88
C TYR A 209 -12.58 12.79 5.95
N VAL A 210 -12.25 14.03 5.57
CA VAL A 210 -12.01 15.12 6.54
C VAL A 210 -13.29 15.66 7.17
N THR A 211 -14.43 15.58 6.47
CA THR A 211 -15.73 16.04 6.99
C THR A 211 -16.44 15.00 7.85
N ARG A 212 -15.94 13.75 7.89
CA ARG A 212 -16.49 12.71 8.77
C ARG A 212 -16.14 12.98 10.22
N SER A 213 -17.12 12.67 11.08
CA SER A 213 -17.06 12.86 12.52
C SER A 213 -15.87 12.14 13.14
N THR A 214 -15.10 12.88 13.94
CA THR A 214 -14.16 12.29 14.91
C THR A 214 -14.99 11.52 15.93
N GLN A 215 -14.90 10.19 15.99
CA GLN A 215 -15.43 9.47 17.14
C GLN A 215 -14.63 9.89 18.37
N ILE A 216 -15.21 10.77 19.19
CA ILE A 216 -14.74 10.98 20.55
C ILE A 216 -15.36 9.83 21.35
N GLU A 217 -14.52 8.91 21.81
CA GLU A 217 -14.95 7.94 22.83
C GLU A 217 -15.45 8.74 24.04
N ASN A 218 -16.77 8.77 24.22
CA ASN A 218 -17.38 9.14 25.48
C ASN A 218 -17.00 8.07 26.51
N GLN A 219 -15.83 8.24 27.15
CA GLN A 219 -15.61 7.65 28.47
C GLN A 219 -16.58 8.31 29.45
N HIS A 220 -17.79 7.77 29.53
CA HIS A 220 -18.58 7.91 30.75
C HIS A 220 -17.90 7.07 31.83
N GLN A 221 -17.04 7.70 32.63
CA GLN A 221 -16.96 7.44 34.07
C GLN A 221 -16.14 8.54 34.78
N GLY A 222 -16.85 9.34 35.59
CA GLY A 222 -16.27 9.97 36.78
C GLY A 222 -15.98 11.47 36.67
N ALA A 223 -16.89 12.26 37.24
CA ALA A 223 -16.75 13.67 37.57
C ALA A 223 -15.38 14.07 38.15
N GLN A 224 -14.82 15.19 37.68
CA GLN A 224 -14.43 16.32 38.53
C GLN A 224 -14.09 17.56 37.69
N ASP A 225 -14.68 18.69 38.08
CA ASP A 225 -14.46 20.02 37.54
C ASP A 225 -12.99 20.46 37.66
N THR A 226 -12.33 20.72 36.53
CA THR A 226 -11.27 21.73 36.45
C THR A 226 -11.33 22.42 35.08
N SER A 227 -11.61 23.72 35.13
CA SER A 227 -11.60 24.63 33.98
C SER A 227 -10.18 24.85 33.47
N ASP A 228 -9.69 23.96 32.60
CA ASP A 228 -8.44 24.19 31.88
C ASP A 228 -8.73 24.83 30.52
N LEU A 229 -8.23 26.06 30.36
CA LEU A 229 -8.16 26.78 29.08
C LEU A 229 -7.39 25.92 28.07
N MET A 230 -8.12 25.18 27.23
CA MET A 230 -7.53 24.36 26.17
C MET A 230 -6.84 25.26 25.13
N SER A 231 -5.52 25.09 25.01
CA SER A 231 -4.69 25.72 23.99
C SER A 231 -5.08 25.24 22.58
N PRO A 232 -5.06 26.08 21.52
CA PRO A 232 -5.58 25.75 20.17
C PRO A 232 -4.78 24.68 19.39
N SER A 233 -3.82 24.00 20.02
CA SER A 233 -2.81 23.19 19.33
C SER A 233 -2.88 21.68 19.59
N LYS A 234 -3.86 21.17 20.33
CA LYS A 234 -4.09 19.72 20.40
C LYS A 234 -4.86 19.29 19.14
N ARG A 235 -4.12 18.92 18.08
CA ARG A 235 -4.66 18.24 16.89
C ARG A 235 -5.42 17.00 17.36
N SER A 236 -6.74 17.09 17.38
CA SER A 236 -7.65 15.95 17.48
C SER A 236 -7.29 14.97 16.37
N SER A 237 -6.69 13.83 16.71
CA SER A 237 -6.47 12.74 15.78
C SER A 237 -7.84 12.14 15.45
N GLN A 238 -8.30 12.30 14.19
CA GLN A 238 -9.47 11.62 13.65
C GLN A 238 -9.38 10.12 13.90
N LYS A 239 -10.16 9.62 14.88
CA LYS A 239 -10.40 8.19 15.10
C LYS A 239 -11.59 7.76 14.22
N TYR A 240 -11.38 7.69 12.91
CA TYR A 240 -12.35 7.08 12.00
C TYR A 240 -11.76 5.80 11.42
N VAL A 241 -12.40 4.66 11.69
CA VAL A 241 -12.00 3.35 11.16
C VAL A 241 -12.86 3.07 9.93
N ILE A 242 -12.19 2.95 8.79
CA ILE A 242 -12.82 2.56 7.52
C ILE A 242 -13.11 1.07 7.59
N GLU A 243 -14.32 0.66 7.23
CA GLU A 243 -14.70 -0.75 7.20
C GLU A 243 -13.76 -1.58 6.31
N GLY A 244 -13.47 -2.81 6.74
CA GLY A 244 -12.52 -3.70 6.07
C GLY A 244 -11.05 -3.37 6.32
N LEU A 245 -10.73 -2.36 7.14
CA LEU A 245 -9.37 -1.91 7.42
C LEU A 245 -9.06 -1.87 8.92
N THR A 246 -7.78 -2.00 9.27
CA THR A 246 -7.31 -1.78 10.64
C THR A 246 -7.28 -0.30 10.98
N GLU A 247 -7.43 0.06 12.26
CA GLU A 247 -7.39 1.47 12.72
C GLU A 247 -6.17 2.23 12.20
N LYS A 248 -4.97 1.64 12.34
CA LYS A 248 -3.71 2.22 11.84
C LYS A 248 -3.79 2.48 10.33
N SER A 249 -4.30 1.52 9.57
CA SER A 249 -4.40 1.67 8.14
C SER A 249 -5.43 2.73 7.76
N SER A 250 -6.56 2.87 8.47
CA SER A 250 -7.60 3.86 8.18
C SER A 250 -7.16 5.32 8.38
N GLN A 251 -6.08 5.56 9.14
CA GLN A 251 -5.59 6.90 9.43
C GLN A 251 -4.85 7.53 8.25
N ILE A 252 -5.17 8.79 7.97
CA ILE A 252 -4.54 9.60 6.92
C ILE A 252 -3.92 10.84 7.54
N VAL A 253 -2.60 10.94 7.45
CA VAL A 253 -1.84 12.11 7.89
C VAL A 253 -1.91 13.20 6.81
N ASP A 254 -2.31 14.40 7.23
CA ASP A 254 -2.42 15.63 6.40
C ASP A 254 -3.22 15.41 5.08
N PRO A 255 -4.50 15.01 5.16
CA PRO A 255 -5.32 14.62 4.00
C PRO A 255 -5.42 15.70 2.92
N TRP A 256 -5.56 16.98 3.33
CA TRP A 256 -5.53 18.11 2.40
C TRP A 256 -4.21 18.19 1.63
N GLU A 257 -3.07 18.04 2.31
CA GLU A 257 -1.75 18.12 1.65
C GLU A 257 -1.59 16.99 0.63
N ARG A 258 -2.04 15.77 0.95
CA ARG A 258 -2.04 14.64 0.01
C ARG A 258 -2.90 14.93 -1.22
N LEU A 259 -4.10 15.48 -1.05
CA LEU A 259 -4.96 15.88 -2.17
C LEU A 259 -4.32 16.97 -3.05
N PHE A 260 -3.70 18.00 -2.45
CA PHE A 260 -3.00 19.03 -3.22
C PHE A 260 -1.75 18.50 -3.94
N LYS A 261 -1.06 17.49 -3.39
CA LYS A 261 0.02 16.80 -4.10
C LYS A 261 -0.51 16.09 -5.35
N ILE A 262 -1.63 15.39 -5.25
CA ILE A 262 -2.29 14.75 -6.42
C ILE A 262 -2.69 15.81 -7.44
N LEU A 263 -3.35 16.90 -7.02
CA LEU A 263 -3.72 18.02 -7.89
C LEU A 263 -2.51 18.57 -8.65
N ASN A 264 -1.39 18.77 -7.96
CA ASN A 264 -0.17 19.31 -8.57
C ASN A 264 0.39 18.38 -9.64
N VAL A 265 0.50 17.07 -9.35
CA VAL A 265 1.01 16.10 -10.31
C VAL A 265 0.08 15.94 -11.50
N VAL A 266 -1.24 15.85 -11.27
CA VAL A 266 -2.24 15.83 -12.34
C VAL A 266 -2.16 17.10 -13.18
N GLY A 267 -2.02 18.27 -12.55
CA GLY A 267 -1.86 19.54 -13.25
C GLY A 267 -0.63 19.56 -14.15
N MET A 268 0.52 19.10 -13.66
CA MET A 268 1.74 18.96 -14.46
C MET A 268 1.53 18.02 -15.65
N ARG A 269 0.90 16.86 -15.43
CA ARG A 269 0.63 15.83 -16.45
C ARG A 269 -0.41 16.26 -17.49
N CYS A 270 -1.29 17.17 -17.12
CA CYS A 270 -2.27 17.80 -18.00
C CYS A 270 -1.80 19.15 -18.58
N GLU A 271 -0.51 19.48 -18.42
CA GLU A 271 0.13 20.70 -18.94
C GLU A 271 -0.55 22.00 -18.44
N TRP A 272 -1.02 22.00 -17.20
CA TRP A 272 -1.55 23.20 -16.55
C TRP A 272 -0.45 24.23 -16.31
N GLN A 273 -0.85 25.50 -16.23
CA GLN A 273 0.08 26.59 -15.95
C GLN A 273 0.46 26.61 -14.47
N MET A 274 1.47 25.83 -14.10
CA MET A 274 1.99 25.70 -12.74
C MET A 274 3.15 26.67 -12.52
N ASP A 275 2.85 27.97 -12.51
CA ASP A 275 3.87 28.99 -12.25
C ASP A 275 4.33 28.93 -10.78
N LYS A 276 5.59 28.55 -10.55
CA LYS A 276 6.16 28.30 -9.21
C LYS A 276 6.67 29.58 -8.52
N GLY A 277 6.52 30.75 -9.13
CA GLY A 277 7.01 32.02 -8.59
C GLY A 277 6.11 32.61 -7.50
N ARG A 278 6.71 33.31 -6.52
CA ARG A 278 5.97 34.27 -5.69
C ARG A 278 5.46 35.38 -6.60
N ARG A 279 4.18 35.33 -6.93
CA ARG A 279 3.53 36.40 -7.68
C ARG A 279 3.27 37.58 -6.74
N SER A 280 3.52 38.80 -7.20
CA SER A 280 3.06 39.97 -6.47
C SER A 280 1.53 40.05 -6.53
N TYR A 281 0.91 40.81 -5.61
CA TYR A 281 -0.54 41.04 -5.66
C TYR A 281 -1.00 41.64 -6.99
N SER A 282 -0.19 42.49 -7.63
CA SER A 282 -0.53 43.04 -8.96
C SER A 282 -0.53 41.97 -10.03
N ASP A 283 0.40 41.02 -10.00
CA ASP A 283 0.46 39.92 -10.97
C ASP A 283 -0.72 38.96 -10.80
N ILE A 284 -1.11 38.70 -9.55
CA ILE A 284 -2.31 37.89 -9.25
C ILE A 284 -3.56 38.60 -9.78
N LEU A 285 -3.72 39.89 -9.50
CA LEU A 285 -4.87 40.67 -9.96
C LEU A 285 -4.91 40.79 -11.49
N HIS A 286 -3.77 41.00 -12.14
CA HIS A 286 -3.66 41.06 -13.59
C HIS A 286 -4.10 39.74 -14.22
N ARG A 287 -3.57 38.63 -13.71
CA ARG A 287 -3.93 37.29 -14.18
C ARG A 287 -5.40 36.95 -13.92
N MET A 288 -5.97 37.42 -12.82
CA MET A 288 -7.40 37.28 -12.53
C MET A 288 -8.25 38.08 -13.53
N LYS A 289 -7.85 39.30 -13.90
CA LYS A 289 -8.51 40.09 -14.94
C LYS A 289 -8.43 39.41 -16.31
N ASP A 290 -7.27 38.86 -16.65
CA ASP A 290 -7.10 38.08 -17.88
C ASP A 290 -8.00 36.85 -17.86
N LEU A 291 -8.07 36.14 -16.73
CA LEU A 291 -9.00 35.04 -16.48
C LEU A 291 -10.45 35.40 -16.83
N CYS A 292 -10.93 36.51 -16.27
CA CYS A 292 -12.29 37.00 -16.51
C CYS A 292 -12.52 37.40 -17.98
N ARG A 293 -11.50 37.87 -18.69
CA ARG A 293 -11.59 38.18 -20.13
C ARG A 293 -11.65 36.91 -20.98
N TYR A 294 -10.85 35.91 -20.65
CA TYR A 294 -10.82 34.62 -21.37
C TYR A 294 -12.06 33.76 -21.12
N MET A 295 -12.70 33.89 -19.95
CA MET A 295 -13.97 33.23 -19.66
C MET A 295 -15.12 33.61 -20.61
N ASN A 296 -14.98 34.62 -21.47
CA ASN A 296 -16.03 34.98 -22.42
C ASN A 296 -15.83 34.38 -23.84
N ASN A 297 -14.69 33.75 -24.13
CA ASN A 297 -14.36 33.17 -25.43
C ASN A 297 -14.00 31.68 -25.28
N PHE A 298 -15.00 30.78 -25.41
CA PHE A 298 -14.90 29.38 -24.97
C PHE A 298 -14.43 28.33 -26.01
N ASP A 299 -14.15 28.71 -27.26
CA ASP A 299 -14.11 27.74 -28.38
C ASP A 299 -12.74 27.11 -28.72
N ASN A 300 -11.72 27.20 -27.86
CA ASN A 300 -10.39 26.68 -28.20
C ASN A 300 -9.87 25.68 -27.16
N GLU A 301 -9.24 24.58 -27.59
CA GLU A 301 -8.75 23.46 -26.78
C GLU A 301 -7.79 23.89 -25.66
N ALA A 302 -7.00 24.96 -25.89
CA ALA A 302 -6.18 25.59 -24.85
C ALA A 302 -7.02 26.14 -23.66
N HIS A 303 -8.28 26.53 -23.91
CA HIS A 303 -9.21 27.01 -22.89
C HIS A 303 -9.79 25.85 -22.06
N ALA A 304 -9.89 24.64 -22.62
CA ALA A 304 -10.39 23.48 -21.87
C ALA A 304 -9.42 23.07 -20.75
N LYS A 305 -8.10 23.06 -21.01
CA LYS A 305 -7.07 22.82 -19.99
C LYS A 305 -7.14 23.88 -18.89
N TYR A 306 -7.25 25.15 -19.28
CA TYR A 306 -7.33 26.28 -18.36
C TYR A 306 -8.60 26.27 -17.51
N LYS A 307 -9.75 25.95 -18.11
CA LYS A 307 -11.04 25.78 -17.41
C LYS A 307 -10.90 24.72 -16.32
N ASN A 308 -10.36 23.55 -16.65
CA ASN A 308 -10.16 22.47 -15.69
C ASN A 308 -9.23 22.92 -14.55
N GLN A 309 -8.08 23.54 -14.88
CA GLN A 309 -7.16 24.08 -13.87
C GLN A 309 -7.86 24.99 -12.88
N VAL A 310 -8.62 25.97 -13.38
CA VAL A 310 -9.31 26.98 -12.58
C VAL A 310 -10.39 26.33 -11.72
N VAL A 311 -11.21 25.45 -12.31
CA VAL A 311 -12.30 24.77 -11.60
C VAL A 311 -11.75 23.91 -10.46
N TYR A 312 -10.82 22.99 -10.73
CA TYR A 312 -10.28 22.11 -9.70
C TYR A 312 -9.52 22.87 -8.61
N SER A 313 -8.67 23.83 -9.00
CA SER A 313 -7.86 24.59 -8.02
C SER A 313 -8.76 25.44 -7.12
N THR A 314 -9.73 26.15 -7.70
CA THR A 314 -10.64 27.02 -6.94
C THR A 314 -11.56 26.19 -6.06
N MET A 315 -12.14 25.11 -6.59
CA MET A 315 -13.01 24.21 -5.85
C MET A 315 -12.31 23.62 -4.61
N LEU A 316 -11.10 23.08 -4.78
CA LEU A 316 -10.37 22.45 -3.68
C LEU A 316 -9.91 23.45 -2.62
N VAL A 317 -9.45 24.63 -3.05
CA VAL A 317 -9.10 25.72 -2.13
C VAL A 317 -10.36 26.19 -1.38
N PHE A 318 -11.49 26.35 -2.07
CA PHE A 318 -12.75 26.72 -1.45
C PHE A 318 -13.17 25.69 -0.39
N PHE A 319 -13.24 24.39 -0.73
CA PHE A 319 -13.63 23.35 0.23
C PHE A 319 -12.69 23.29 1.44
N LYS A 320 -11.37 23.43 1.24
CA LYS A 320 -10.42 23.48 2.36
C LYS A 320 -10.72 24.65 3.30
N ASN A 321 -10.88 25.85 2.75
CA ASN A 321 -11.12 27.04 3.57
C ASN A 321 -12.50 27.01 4.21
N ALA A 322 -13.54 26.55 3.50
CA ALA A 322 -14.88 26.36 4.03
C ALA A 322 -14.88 25.36 5.19
N PHE A 323 -14.22 24.21 5.03
CA PHE A 323 -14.03 23.23 6.10
C PHE A 323 -13.31 23.84 7.30
N GLN A 324 -12.18 24.53 7.09
CA GLN A 324 -11.43 25.17 8.17
C GLN A 324 -12.26 26.23 8.92
N TYR A 325 -13.01 27.04 8.19
CA TYR A 325 -13.91 28.05 8.75
C TYR A 325 -15.02 27.40 9.58
N VAL A 326 -15.76 26.45 9.00
CA VAL A 326 -16.86 25.77 9.70
C VAL A 326 -16.34 25.01 10.91
N ASN A 327 -15.22 24.30 10.78
CA ASN A 327 -14.61 23.56 11.89
C ASN A 327 -14.09 24.49 13.00
N SER A 328 -13.78 25.75 12.69
CA SER A 328 -13.36 26.74 13.71
C SER A 328 -14.53 27.38 14.46
N ILE A 329 -15.71 27.46 13.83
CA ILE A 329 -16.87 28.18 14.38
C ILE A 329 -17.91 27.22 14.95
N GLN A 330 -18.19 26.12 14.24
CA GLN A 330 -19.20 25.14 14.62
C GLN A 330 -18.72 23.72 14.25
N PRO A 331 -17.74 23.16 15.01
CA PRO A 331 -17.23 21.81 14.77
C PRO A 331 -18.33 20.72 14.81
N SER A 332 -19.40 20.96 15.57
CA SER A 332 -20.51 20.01 15.72
C SER A 332 -21.26 19.70 14.42
N LEU A 333 -21.18 20.57 13.39
CA LEU A 333 -21.77 20.26 12.08
C LEU A 333 -21.11 19.07 11.38
N PHE A 334 -19.87 18.76 11.76
CA PHE A 334 -19.17 17.58 11.26
C PHE A 334 -19.24 16.40 12.23
N GLN A 335 -19.85 16.57 13.40
CA GLN A 335 -20.12 15.51 14.36
C GLN A 335 -21.55 15.04 14.13
N GLU A 336 -21.76 14.04 13.28
CA GLU A 336 -23.06 13.37 13.20
C GLU A 336 -23.46 12.93 14.62
N THR A 337 -24.56 13.49 15.13
CA THR A 337 -25.31 12.91 16.24
C THR A 337 -25.81 11.55 15.77
N VAL A 338 -25.28 10.50 16.36
CA VAL A 338 -25.86 9.16 16.27
C VAL A 338 -27.27 9.26 16.87
N GLU A 339 -28.29 9.26 16.02
CA GLU A 339 -29.66 8.91 16.43
C GLU A 339 -29.82 7.39 16.46
#